data_AF-A0A953WL21-F1
#
_entry.id   AF-A0A953WL21-F1
#
_cell.length_a   1.000
_cell.length_b   1.000
_cell.length_c   1.000
_cell.angle_alpha   90.00
_cell.angle_beta   90.00
_cell.angle_gamma   90.00
#
_symmetry.space_group_name_H-M   'P 1'
#
loop_
_entity.id
_entity.type
_entity.pdbx_description
1 polymer ?
#
loop_
_entity_poly.entity_id
_entity_poly.type
_entity_poly.pdbx_seq_one_letter_code
_entity_poly.pdbx_strand_id
1 'polypeptide(L)'
;FVFDAFGILSRQRKPLSVRCIRANPPTGRGEDVSVVFDLMIHDIDLVCRLGLGAPVSVASEGCADEVEAEVTCAGGAVVTMKASRLSPVRDRRMRLVYDDGIVEIDFVNRTIENTTGAALKASFDDASPNPAFTDPLGYGVSRFIDAVRGEAAPAITGEEARAALEWALMIESARAGVAPVRIMERARA
;
A
#
# COMPACT_ATOMS: atom_id res chain seq x y z
N PHE A 1 -3.66 -5.15 -8.53
CA PHE A 1 -4.08 -4.59 -9.84
C PHE A 1 -3.63 -3.15 -10.11
N VAL A 2 -3.70 -2.19 -9.17
CA VAL A 2 -3.32 -0.77 -9.45
C VAL A 2 -1.86 -0.62 -9.90
N PHE A 3 -0.90 -1.20 -9.18
CA PHE A 3 0.50 -1.17 -9.60
C PHE A 3 0.78 -1.93 -10.90
N ASP A 4 0.05 -3.02 -11.16
CA ASP A 4 0.17 -3.75 -12.43
C ASP A 4 -0.30 -2.86 -13.59
N ALA A 5 -1.39 -2.11 -13.37
CA ALA A 5 -1.94 -1.20 -14.36
C ALA A 5 -0.95 -0.11 -14.78
N PHE A 6 -0.10 0.36 -13.84
CA PHE A 6 0.99 1.31 -14.10
C PHE A 6 2.26 0.68 -14.67
N GLY A 7 2.40 -0.65 -14.62
CA GLY A 7 3.63 -1.35 -15.01
C GLY A 7 4.75 -1.29 -13.98
N ILE A 8 4.47 -0.83 -12.75
CA ILE A 8 5.46 -0.71 -11.67
C ILE A 8 6.05 -2.09 -11.35
N LEU A 9 5.19 -3.11 -11.23
CA LEU A 9 5.63 -4.47 -10.90
C LEU A 9 6.40 -5.14 -12.05
N SER A 10 6.21 -4.67 -13.29
CA SER A 10 6.92 -5.18 -14.47
C SER A 10 8.38 -4.71 -14.54
N ARG A 11 8.78 -3.69 -13.76
CA ARG A 11 10.13 -3.13 -13.77
C ARG A 11 11.19 -4.12 -13.21
N GLN A 12 10.76 -5.14 -12.46
CA GLN A 12 11.64 -6.15 -11.84
C GLN A 12 12.83 -5.57 -11.03
N ARG A 13 12.71 -4.31 -10.59
CA ARG A 13 13.66 -3.63 -9.70
C ARG A 13 12.92 -3.21 -8.45
N LYS A 14 13.60 -3.31 -7.31
CA LYS A 14 13.04 -2.94 -6.01
C LYS A 14 13.44 -1.50 -5.68
N PRO A 15 12.53 -0.67 -5.16
CA PRO A 15 12.91 0.64 -4.67
C PRO A 15 13.81 0.53 -3.43
N LEU A 16 14.75 1.46 -3.32
CA LEU A 16 15.64 1.64 -2.17
C LEU A 16 14.88 2.21 -0.96
N SER A 17 13.89 3.05 -1.22
CA SER A 17 13.00 3.58 -0.18
C SER A 17 11.61 3.88 -0.74
N VAL A 18 10.61 3.78 0.14
CA VAL A 18 9.21 4.09 -0.17
C VAL A 18 8.70 5.11 0.84
N ARG A 19 7.95 6.11 0.38
CA ARG A 19 7.22 7.05 1.23
C ARG A 19 5.76 7.07 0.83
N CYS A 20 4.86 6.89 1.78
CA CYS A 20 3.42 6.92 1.58
C CYS A 20 2.80 8.00 2.47
N ILE A 21 1.88 8.78 1.91
CA ILE A 21 1.04 9.72 2.65
C ILE A 21 -0.41 9.41 2.29
N ARG A 22 -1.26 9.24 3.30
CA ARG A 22 -2.70 9.12 3.15
C ARG A 22 -3.40 9.90 4.25
N ALA A 23 -3.81 11.11 3.91
CA ALA A 23 -4.38 12.06 4.83
C ALA A 23 -5.72 12.58 4.29
N ASN A 24 -6.74 12.68 5.13
CA ASN A 24 -8.04 13.25 4.79
C ASN A 24 -8.54 14.17 5.91
N PRO A 25 -9.44 15.13 5.59
CA PRO A 25 -10.22 15.84 6.61
C PRO A 25 -11.08 14.91 7.46
N PRO A 26 -11.38 15.30 8.71
CA PRO A 26 -12.34 14.59 9.53
C PRO A 26 -13.69 14.49 8.84
N THR A 27 -14.27 13.30 8.79
CA THR A 27 -15.58 13.05 8.17
C THR A 27 -16.65 12.60 9.16
N GLY A 28 -16.28 12.36 10.43
CA GLY A 28 -17.16 11.74 11.43
C GLY A 28 -17.38 10.23 11.22
N ARG A 29 -16.61 9.59 10.34
CA ARG A 29 -16.71 8.14 10.03
C ARG A 29 -15.41 7.43 10.36
N GLY A 30 -15.54 6.17 10.80
CA GLY A 30 -14.39 5.31 11.09
C GLY A 30 -13.65 5.66 12.38
N GLU A 31 -14.21 6.52 13.23
CA GLU A 31 -13.61 6.95 14.52
C GLU A 31 -13.45 5.80 15.53
N ASP A 32 -14.14 4.68 15.30
CA ASP A 32 -14.06 3.45 16.08
C ASP A 32 -12.94 2.50 15.62
N VAL A 33 -12.21 2.84 14.55
CA VAL A 33 -11.13 2.03 13.97
C VAL A 33 -9.89 2.88 13.78
N SER A 34 -8.72 2.36 14.15
CA SER A 34 -7.45 3.05 13.91
C SER A 34 -7.20 3.33 12.42
N VAL A 35 -6.61 4.49 12.12
CA VAL A 35 -6.16 4.85 10.76
C VAL A 35 -5.13 3.88 10.18
N VAL A 36 -4.45 3.08 10.99
CA VAL A 36 -3.57 2.02 10.46
C VAL A 36 -4.39 0.98 9.69
N PHE A 37 -5.51 0.53 10.27
CA PHE A 37 -6.37 -0.49 9.65
C PHE A 37 -7.33 0.06 8.60
N ASP A 38 -7.76 1.31 8.75
CA ASP A 38 -8.73 1.93 7.85
C ASP A 38 -8.06 2.63 6.66
N LEU A 39 -6.93 3.30 6.89
CA LEU A 39 -6.25 4.11 5.87
C LEU A 39 -4.93 3.46 5.44
N MET A 40 -3.99 3.26 6.36
CA MET A 40 -2.61 2.84 6.07
C MET A 40 -2.54 1.46 5.40
N ILE A 41 -3.47 0.55 5.72
CA ILE A 41 -3.50 -0.82 5.18
C ILE A 41 -3.50 -0.84 3.65
N HIS A 42 -4.12 0.15 3.01
CA HIS A 42 -4.14 0.25 1.55
C HIS A 42 -2.78 0.57 0.95
N ASP A 43 -1.95 1.33 1.67
CA ASP A 43 -0.59 1.63 1.25
C ASP A 43 0.34 0.47 1.58
N ILE A 44 0.13 -0.20 2.72
CA ILE A 44 0.81 -1.43 3.10
C ILE A 44 0.60 -2.52 2.04
N ASP A 45 -0.63 -2.74 1.58
CA ASP A 45 -0.95 -3.71 0.53
C ASP A 45 -0.09 -3.46 -0.73
N LEU A 46 -0.03 -2.20 -1.19
CA LEU A 46 0.81 -1.82 -2.32
C LEU A 46 2.30 -2.05 -2.05
N VAL A 47 2.78 -1.70 -0.86
CA VAL A 47 4.19 -1.92 -0.46
C VAL A 47 4.54 -3.40 -0.41
N CYS A 48 3.68 -4.27 0.11
CA CYS A 48 3.91 -5.71 0.16
C CYS A 48 4.14 -6.30 -1.24
N ARG A 49 3.47 -5.75 -2.26
CA ARG A 49 3.62 -6.18 -3.66
C ARG A 49 4.96 -5.79 -4.30
N LEU A 50 5.72 -4.86 -3.71
CA LEU A 50 7.06 -4.46 -4.20
C LEU A 50 8.15 -5.50 -3.87
N GLY A 51 7.86 -6.51 -3.05
CA GLY A 51 8.80 -7.58 -2.74
C GLY A 51 10.02 -7.11 -1.94
N LEU A 52 9.85 -6.13 -1.05
CA LEU A 52 10.91 -5.56 -0.20
C LEU A 52 11.40 -6.50 0.91
N GLY A 53 10.72 -7.63 1.10
CA GLY A 53 10.95 -8.56 2.21
C GLY A 53 10.10 -8.22 3.43
N ALA A 54 10.15 -9.10 4.44
CA ALA A 54 9.39 -8.92 5.67
C ALA A 54 9.93 -7.74 6.50
N PRO A 55 9.10 -7.08 7.34
CA PRO A 55 9.54 -6.09 8.31
C PRO A 55 10.54 -6.72 9.29
N VAL A 56 11.68 -6.06 9.49
CA VAL A 56 12.69 -6.46 10.49
C VAL A 56 12.82 -5.44 11.62
N SER A 57 12.44 -4.19 11.38
CA SER A 57 12.35 -3.13 12.38
C SER A 57 11.15 -2.25 12.06
N VAL A 58 10.42 -1.85 13.09
CA VAL A 58 9.25 -0.96 13.00
C VAL A 58 9.32 0.06 14.12
N ALA A 59 9.29 1.34 13.76
CA ALA A 59 9.06 2.45 14.66
C ALA A 59 7.73 3.10 14.29
N SER A 60 6.92 3.49 15.28
CA SER A 60 5.65 4.17 15.03
C SER A 60 5.27 5.07 16.19
N GLU A 61 4.63 6.19 15.86
CA GLU A 61 4.16 7.19 16.82
C GLU A 61 2.82 7.79 16.38
N GLY A 62 2.19 8.54 17.28
CA GLY A 62 0.91 9.20 17.05
C GLY A 62 -0.27 8.58 17.83
N CYS A 63 -1.48 8.86 17.38
CA CYS A 63 -2.74 8.42 17.99
C CYS A 63 -3.56 7.56 17.02
N ALA A 64 -4.73 7.06 17.45
CA ALA A 64 -5.58 6.23 16.60
C ALA A 64 -6.07 6.93 15.31
N ASP A 65 -6.05 8.27 15.28
CA ASP A 65 -6.53 9.08 14.15
C ASP A 65 -5.41 9.71 13.30
N GLU A 66 -4.16 9.61 13.75
CA GLU A 66 -2.98 10.06 13.02
C GLU A 66 -1.75 9.26 13.44
N VAL A 67 -1.20 8.48 12.51
CA VAL A 67 -0.04 7.60 12.74
C VAL A 67 1.04 7.86 11.71
N GLU A 68 2.27 7.98 12.21
CA GLU A 68 3.49 7.91 11.40
C GLU A 68 4.24 6.61 11.74
N ALA A 69 4.80 5.97 10.73
CA ALA A 69 5.51 4.71 10.87
C ALA A 69 6.73 4.67 9.93
N GLU A 70 7.83 4.11 10.44
CA GLU A 70 9.02 3.76 9.68
C GLU A 70 9.26 2.25 9.81
N VAL A 71 9.36 1.57 8.66
CA VAL A 71 9.57 0.12 8.58
C VAL A 71 10.85 -0.14 7.80
N THR A 72 11.82 -0.80 8.43
CA THR A 72 12.97 -1.38 7.74
C THR A 72 12.62 -2.80 7.31
N CYS A 73 12.77 -3.11 6.02
CA CYS A 73 12.49 -4.42 5.46
C CYS A 73 13.76 -5.29 5.42
N ALA A 74 13.59 -6.62 5.39
CA ALA A 74 14.70 -7.57 5.28
C ALA A 74 15.57 -7.36 4.03
N GLY A 75 15.01 -6.79 2.96
CA GLY A 75 15.74 -6.39 1.76
C GLY A 75 16.54 -5.08 1.90
N GLY A 76 16.59 -4.47 3.08
CA GLY A 76 17.30 -3.22 3.37
C GLY A 76 16.53 -1.94 3.02
N ALA A 77 15.39 -2.04 2.33
CA ALA A 77 14.58 -0.88 1.99
C ALA A 77 13.88 -0.29 3.23
N VAL A 78 13.82 1.04 3.28
CA VAL A 78 13.10 1.79 4.32
C VAL A 78 11.78 2.30 3.77
N VAL A 79 10.69 2.02 4.47
CA VAL A 79 9.33 2.43 4.13
C VAL A 79 8.83 3.39 5.20
N THR A 80 8.48 4.62 4.80
CA THR A 80 7.88 5.63 5.70
C THR A 80 6.42 5.83 5.33
N MET A 81 5.52 5.82 6.29
CA MET A 81 4.08 5.90 6.06
C MET A 81 3.43 6.88 7.02
N LYS A 82 2.61 7.78 6.50
CA LYS A 82 1.74 8.66 7.28
C LYS A 82 0.29 8.38 6.92
N ALA A 83 -0.52 8.08 7.93
CA ALA A 83 -1.97 7.97 7.79
C ALA A 83 -2.64 8.96 8.75
N SER A 84 -3.59 9.76 8.29
CA SER A 84 -4.28 10.74 9.11
C SER A 84 -5.71 10.96 8.66
N ARG A 85 -6.63 11.06 9.61
CA ARG A 85 -7.99 11.60 9.37
C ARG A 85 -8.21 12.96 10.03
N LEU A 86 -7.14 13.61 10.47
CA LEU A 86 -7.13 14.93 11.11
C LEU A 86 -6.58 16.03 10.19
N SER A 87 -6.21 15.69 8.94
CA SER A 87 -5.54 16.61 8.02
C SER A 87 -6.50 17.64 7.43
N PRO A 88 -6.13 18.93 7.33
CA PRO A 88 -7.00 19.96 6.75
C PRO A 88 -7.27 19.75 5.26
N VAL A 89 -6.39 19.03 4.57
CA VAL A 89 -6.48 18.77 3.13
C VAL A 89 -6.36 17.27 2.85
N ARG A 90 -6.96 16.86 1.73
CA ARG A 90 -6.81 15.51 1.22
C ARG A 90 -5.45 15.37 0.53
N ASP A 91 -4.64 14.41 0.98
CA ASP A 91 -3.34 14.08 0.39
C ASP A 91 -3.22 12.56 0.30
N ARG A 92 -2.99 12.04 -0.90
CA ARG A 92 -2.75 10.61 -1.12
C ARG A 92 -1.64 10.46 -2.13
N ARG A 93 -0.42 10.28 -1.64
CA ARG A 93 0.79 10.21 -2.46
C ARG A 93 1.67 9.03 -2.09
N MET A 94 2.39 8.53 -3.08
CA MET A 94 3.42 7.52 -2.87
C MET A 94 4.64 7.83 -3.71
N ARG A 95 5.81 7.80 -3.08
CA ARG A 95 7.11 8.06 -3.70
C ARG A 95 7.99 6.83 -3.58
N LEU A 96 8.45 6.32 -4.71
CA LEU A 96 9.33 5.17 -4.85
C LEU A 96 10.68 5.67 -5.37
N VAL A 97 11.74 5.48 -4.57
CA VAL A 97 13.10 5.88 -4.94
C VAL A 97 13.86 4.66 -5.42
N TYR A 98 14.39 4.71 -6.63
CA TYR A 98 15.27 3.71 -7.23
C TYR A 98 16.69 4.27 -7.35
N ASP A 99 17.65 3.42 -7.71
CA ASP A 99 19.03 3.80 -8.00
C ASP A 99 19.18 4.67 -9.26
N ASP A 100 18.22 4.58 -10.19
CA ASP A 100 18.22 5.29 -11.49
C ASP A 100 17.13 6.37 -11.61
N GLY A 101 16.42 6.70 -10.53
CA GLY A 101 15.39 7.74 -10.55
C GLY A 101 14.27 7.53 -9.53
N ILE A 102 13.19 8.28 -9.71
CA ILE A 102 12.06 8.34 -8.77
C ILE A 102 10.76 8.16 -9.55
N VAL A 103 9.82 7.45 -8.91
CA VAL A 103 8.41 7.41 -9.33
C VAL A 103 7.58 8.02 -8.21
N GLU A 104 6.90 9.11 -8.49
CA GLU A 104 5.96 9.77 -7.58
C GLU A 104 4.55 9.64 -8.13
N ILE A 105 3.63 9.15 -7.31
CA ILE A 105 2.23 8.89 -7.66
C ILE A 105 1.37 9.80 -6.79
N ASP A 106 0.55 10.63 -7.43
CA ASP A 106 -0.52 11.37 -6.76
C ASP A 106 -1.86 10.70 -7.08
N PHE A 107 -2.40 10.00 -6.10
CA PHE A 107 -3.68 9.29 -6.23
C PHE A 107 -4.89 10.22 -6.15
N VAL A 108 -4.74 11.44 -5.63
CA VAL A 108 -5.82 12.44 -5.58
C VAL A 108 -5.95 13.08 -6.95
N ASN A 109 -4.84 13.59 -7.48
CA ASN A 109 -4.78 14.30 -8.75
C ASN A 109 -4.61 13.37 -9.95
N ARG A 110 -4.45 12.05 -9.71
CA ARG A 110 -4.37 11.03 -10.76
C ARG A 110 -3.17 11.25 -11.70
N THR A 111 -2.02 11.63 -11.15
CA THR A 111 -0.78 11.88 -11.90
C THR A 111 0.34 10.95 -11.46
N ILE A 112 1.29 10.72 -12.38
CA ILE A 112 2.55 10.04 -12.11
C ILE A 112 3.69 10.86 -12.68
N GLU A 113 4.67 11.16 -11.84
CA GLU A 113 5.96 11.68 -12.26
C GLU A 113 6.99 10.56 -12.21
N ASN A 114 7.68 10.32 -13.32
CA ASN A 114 8.66 9.25 -13.44
C ASN A 114 9.94 9.78 -14.06
N THR A 115 11.02 9.80 -13.28
CA THR A 115 12.35 10.20 -13.73
C THR A 115 13.27 9.01 -14.00
N THR A 116 12.77 7.78 -13.86
CA THR A 116 13.51 6.56 -14.21
C THR A 116 13.51 6.33 -15.71
N GLY A 117 14.36 5.42 -16.20
CA GLY A 117 14.34 4.98 -17.59
C GLY A 117 13.18 4.04 -17.96
N ALA A 118 12.30 3.68 -17.02
CA ALA A 118 11.19 2.76 -17.31
C ALA A 118 10.04 3.46 -18.03
N ALA A 119 9.47 2.80 -19.04
CA ALA A 119 8.22 3.22 -19.67
C ALA A 119 7.02 2.84 -18.79
N LEU A 120 6.75 3.65 -17.77
CA LEU A 120 5.55 3.55 -16.94
C LEU A 120 4.37 4.27 -17.60
N LYS A 121 3.14 3.82 -17.34
CA LYS A 121 1.96 4.59 -17.74
C LYS A 121 1.93 5.90 -16.95
N ALA A 122 1.93 7.03 -17.66
CA ALA A 122 2.17 8.36 -17.08
C ALA A 122 0.93 9.04 -16.48
N SER A 123 -0.27 8.48 -16.63
CA SER A 123 -1.49 9.05 -16.06
C SER A 123 -2.57 8.00 -15.81
N PHE A 124 -3.51 8.33 -14.92
CA PHE A 124 -4.78 7.62 -14.82
C PHE A 124 -5.71 8.25 -15.88
N ASP A 125 -5.49 7.92 -17.15
CA ASP A 125 -6.37 8.40 -18.21
C ASP A 125 -7.81 7.90 -17.95
N ASP A 126 -8.79 8.80 -17.88
CA ASP A 126 -10.19 8.43 -17.72
C ASP A 126 -10.73 7.72 -18.97
N ALA A 127 -10.06 7.89 -20.12
CA ALA A 127 -10.25 7.10 -21.33
C ALA A 127 -9.42 5.81 -21.34
N SER A 128 -8.67 5.50 -20.27
CA SER A 128 -7.89 4.28 -20.20
C SER A 128 -8.82 3.07 -20.32
N PRO A 129 -8.53 2.10 -21.20
CA PRO A 129 -9.30 0.87 -21.28
C PRO A 129 -9.12 -0.03 -20.05
N ASN A 130 -8.27 0.35 -19.08
CA ASN A 130 -8.06 -0.43 -17.87
C ASN A 130 -9.07 -0.05 -16.77
N PRO A 131 -10.03 -0.93 -16.43
CA PRO A 131 -11.06 -0.62 -15.44
C PRO A 131 -10.50 -0.39 -14.04
N ALA A 132 -9.26 -0.81 -13.78
CA ALA A 132 -8.54 -0.51 -12.55
C ALA A 132 -8.43 1.00 -12.23
N PHE A 133 -8.56 1.87 -13.23
CA PHE A 133 -8.49 3.33 -13.06
C PHE A 133 -9.85 4.02 -13.09
N THR A 134 -10.84 3.45 -13.79
CA THR A 134 -12.17 4.06 -13.98
C THR A 134 -13.19 3.54 -12.98
N ASP A 135 -13.21 2.24 -12.72
CA ASP A 135 -14.07 1.59 -11.73
C ASP A 135 -13.28 0.50 -10.96
N PRO A 136 -12.43 0.88 -10.00
CA PRO A 136 -11.62 -0.07 -9.24
C PRO A 136 -12.46 -1.09 -8.45
N LEU A 137 -13.65 -0.70 -8.00
CA LEU A 137 -14.53 -1.58 -7.24
C LEU A 137 -15.17 -2.61 -8.16
N GLY A 138 -15.80 -2.17 -9.25
CA GLY A 138 -16.38 -3.08 -10.25
C GLY A 138 -15.33 -4.00 -10.85
N TYR A 139 -14.11 -3.50 -11.09
CA TYR A 139 -12.99 -4.32 -11.53
C TYR A 139 -12.55 -5.35 -10.49
N GLY A 140 -12.49 -4.98 -9.21
CA GLY A 140 -12.20 -5.92 -8.13
C GLY A 140 -13.25 -7.03 -8.04
N VAL A 141 -14.53 -6.68 -8.16
CA VAL A 141 -15.65 -7.64 -8.13
C VAL A 141 -15.61 -8.57 -9.34
N SER A 142 -15.36 -8.07 -10.55
CA SER A 142 -15.27 -8.93 -11.74
C SER A 142 -14.13 -9.93 -11.60
N ARG A 143 -12.96 -9.49 -11.13
CA ARG A 143 -11.81 -10.36 -10.86
C ARG A 143 -12.10 -11.43 -9.81
N PHE A 144 -12.91 -11.11 -8.80
CA PHE A 144 -13.36 -12.09 -7.82
C PHE A 144 -14.27 -13.14 -8.47
N ILE A 145 -15.24 -12.72 -9.29
CA ILE A 145 -16.14 -13.64 -10.00
C ILE A 145 -15.36 -14.58 -10.93
N ASP A 146 -14.42 -14.05 -11.72
CA ASP A 146 -13.56 -14.85 -12.61
C ASP A 146 -12.77 -15.90 -11.81
N ALA A 147 -12.26 -15.53 -10.63
CA ALA A 147 -11.53 -16.44 -9.76
C ALA A 147 -12.42 -17.55 -9.18
N VAL A 148 -13.65 -17.23 -8.77
CA VAL A 148 -14.63 -18.23 -8.30
C VAL A 148 -15.02 -19.19 -9.42
N ARG A 149 -15.07 -18.71 -10.67
CA ARG A 149 -15.35 -19.54 -11.86
C ARG A 149 -14.16 -20.38 -12.32
N GLY A 150 -12.96 -20.15 -11.76
CA GLY A 150 -11.72 -20.81 -12.20
C GLY A 150 -11.17 -20.26 -13.52
N GLU A 151 -11.65 -19.10 -13.97
CA GLU A 151 -11.23 -18.43 -15.21
C GLU A 151 -9.95 -17.60 -15.00
N ALA A 152 -9.64 -17.25 -13.75
CA ALA A 152 -8.43 -16.54 -13.37
C ALA A 152 -7.95 -16.94 -11.96
N ALA A 153 -6.69 -16.64 -11.64
CA ALA A 153 -6.24 -16.67 -10.25
C ALA A 153 -6.84 -15.47 -9.46
N PRO A 154 -7.04 -15.61 -8.13
CA PRO A 154 -7.44 -14.51 -7.26
C PRO A 154 -6.53 -13.29 -7.46
N ALA A 155 -7.12 -12.09 -7.50
CA ALA A 155 -6.36 -10.86 -7.67
C ALA A 155 -5.46 -10.53 -6.46
N ILE A 156 -5.88 -10.96 -5.28
CA ILE A 156 -5.15 -10.91 -4.01
C ILE A 156 -5.47 -12.23 -3.30
N THR A 157 -4.44 -12.95 -2.89
CA THR A 157 -4.54 -14.21 -2.13
C THR A 157 -4.73 -13.96 -0.63
N GLY A 158 -5.17 -14.98 0.10
CA GLY A 158 -5.28 -14.89 1.56
C GLY A 158 -3.93 -14.67 2.24
N GLU A 159 -2.87 -15.26 1.69
CA GLU A 159 -1.49 -15.08 2.15
C GLU A 159 -1.01 -13.64 1.95
N GLU A 160 -1.30 -13.02 0.81
CA GLU A 160 -0.97 -11.61 0.55
C GLU A 160 -1.73 -10.68 1.51
N ALA A 161 -3.03 -10.91 1.70
CA ALA A 161 -3.83 -10.13 2.65
C ALA A 161 -3.34 -10.30 4.09
N ARG A 162 -2.93 -11.52 4.48
CA ARG A 162 -2.35 -11.80 5.79
C ARG A 162 -1.04 -11.04 6.00
N ALA A 163 -0.18 -10.97 4.99
CA ALA A 163 1.08 -10.24 5.08
C ALA A 163 0.84 -8.73 5.32
N ALA A 164 -0.13 -8.13 4.64
CA ALA A 164 -0.49 -6.73 4.88
C ALA A 164 -1.03 -6.52 6.32
N LEU A 165 -1.85 -7.46 6.82
CA LEU A 165 -2.34 -7.42 8.20
C LEU A 165 -1.20 -7.56 9.22
N GLU A 166 -0.20 -8.41 8.98
CA GLU A 166 0.98 -8.54 9.85
C GLU A 166 1.72 -7.21 9.99
N TRP A 167 1.96 -6.49 8.89
CA TRP A 167 2.57 -5.17 8.92
C TRP A 167 1.76 -4.18 9.76
N ALA A 168 0.43 -4.13 9.53
CA ALA A 168 -0.46 -3.24 10.27
C ALA A 168 -0.44 -3.54 11.79
N LEU A 169 -0.48 -4.81 12.16
CA LEU A 169 -0.39 -5.23 13.57
C LEU A 169 0.97 -4.88 14.20
N MET A 170 2.07 -5.03 13.46
CA MET A 170 3.40 -4.63 13.95
C MET A 170 3.49 -3.11 14.16
N ILE A 171 2.92 -2.31 13.25
CA ILE A 171 2.87 -0.85 13.38
C ILE A 171 2.03 -0.43 14.60
N GLU A 172 0.84 -1.00 14.77
CA GLU A 172 0.02 -0.75 15.96
C GLU A 172 0.71 -1.15 17.26
N SER A 173 1.39 -2.29 17.26
CA SER A 173 2.13 -2.76 18.45
C SER A 173 3.27 -1.79 18.79
N ALA A 174 4.02 -1.34 17.79
CA ALA A 174 5.10 -0.37 17.96
C ALA A 174 4.56 0.97 18.49
N ARG A 175 3.45 1.48 17.93
CA ARG A 175 2.78 2.70 18.39
C ARG A 175 2.31 2.61 19.84
N ALA A 176 1.77 1.47 20.24
CA ALA A 176 1.31 1.21 21.60
C ALA A 176 2.45 0.89 22.59
N GLY A 177 3.70 0.76 22.12
CA GLY A 177 4.84 0.38 22.95
C GLY A 177 4.78 -1.06 23.48
N VAL A 178 4.06 -1.95 22.78
CA VAL A 178 3.90 -3.36 23.16
C VAL A 178 4.66 -4.28 22.21
N ALA A 179 4.94 -5.50 22.67
CA ALA A 179 5.60 -6.50 21.84
C ALA A 179 4.79 -6.77 20.55
N PRO A 180 5.45 -6.91 19.39
CA PRO A 180 4.76 -7.09 18.12
C PRO A 180 3.95 -8.38 18.09
N VAL A 181 2.68 -8.27 17.69
CA VAL A 181 1.81 -9.41 17.43
C VAL A 181 2.32 -10.14 16.18
N ARG A 182 2.79 -11.38 16.34
CA ARG A 182 3.14 -12.26 15.21
C ARG A 182 1.95 -13.15 14.90
N ILE A 183 1.47 -13.10 13.65
CA ILE A 183 0.48 -14.09 13.18
C ILE A 183 1.24 -15.41 12.97
N MET A 184 0.92 -16.43 13.77
CA MET A 184 1.55 -17.74 13.63
C MET A 184 1.21 -18.35 12.27
N GLU A 185 2.21 -18.90 11.59
CA GLU A 185 1.97 -19.81 10.47
C GLU A 185 1.26 -21.06 11.00
N ARG A 186 0.06 -21.36 10.47
CA ARG A 186 -0.48 -22.71 10.63
C ARG A 186 0.46 -23.64 9.87
N ALA A 187 1.03 -24.62 10.56
CA ALA A 187 1.70 -25.74 9.92
C ALA A 187 0.75 -26.30 8.85
N ARG A 188 1.18 -26.31 7.59
CA ARG A 188 0.47 -27.04 6.54
C ARG A 188 0.43 -28.51 6.97
N ALA A 189 -0.77 -29.03 7.22
CA ALA A 189 -1.02 -30.45 7.43
C ALA A 189 -1.01 -31.18 6.09
#